data_AF-A0A6F8XT16-F1
#
_entry.id   AF-A0A6F8XT16-F1
#
_cell.length_a   1.000
_cell.length_b   1.000
_cell.length_c   1.000
_cell.angle_alpha   90.00
_cell.angle_beta   90.00
_cell.angle_gamma   90.00
#
_symmetry.space_group_name_H-M   'P 1'
#
loop_
_entity.id
_entity.type
_entity.pdbx_description
1 polymer ?
#
loop_
_entity_poly.entity_id
_entity_poly.type
_entity_poly.pdbx_seq_one_letter_code
_entity_poly.pdbx_strand_id
1 'polypeptide(L)'
;MTGALDPAATLRRLCADAASRIGDRGLRERLREIREQLGQPLQVAVAGAVSGGKSTLVNALLERSVAPADAGECTRVVTSYEYGDEDGEVAIELVDGRVRHSRLDPDGRMPARLGVPVERVARIRVTLRCPALRRLTVVDTPASTR
;
A
#
# COMPACT_ATOMS: atom_id res chain seq x y z
N MET A 1 18.11 -30.12 8.33
CA MET A 1 17.66 -28.71 8.41
C MET A 1 16.46 -28.56 7.50
N THR A 2 15.27 -28.79 8.04
CA THR A 2 14.00 -28.73 7.31
C THR A 2 13.75 -27.27 6.94
N GLY A 3 13.97 -26.92 5.67
CA GLY A 3 13.62 -25.58 5.17
C GLY A 3 12.15 -25.34 5.48
N ALA A 4 11.86 -24.30 6.26
CA ALA A 4 10.49 -23.95 6.59
C ALA A 4 9.70 -23.83 5.30
N LEU A 5 8.64 -24.62 5.17
CA LEU A 5 7.68 -24.52 4.06
C LEU A 5 7.19 -23.08 4.00
N ASP A 6 7.49 -22.35 2.93
CA ASP A 6 6.87 -21.07 2.64
C ASP A 6 5.38 -21.34 2.29
N PRO A 7 4.44 -21.02 3.18
CA PRO A 7 3.03 -21.32 2.96
C PRO A 7 2.48 -20.56 1.75
N ALA A 8 2.98 -19.34 1.50
CA ALA A 8 2.58 -18.55 0.34
C ALA A 8 3.10 -19.17 -0.96
N ALA A 9 4.35 -19.66 -1.00
CA ALA A 9 4.84 -20.42 -2.16
C ALA A 9 4.02 -21.69 -2.41
N THR A 10 3.63 -22.39 -1.35
CA THR A 10 2.81 -23.61 -1.44
C THR A 10 1.44 -23.30 -2.01
N LEU A 11 0.75 -22.29 -1.47
CA LEU A 11 -0.57 -21.85 -1.96
C LEU A 11 -0.52 -21.32 -3.40
N ARG A 12 0.54 -20.59 -3.77
CA ARG A 12 0.72 -20.13 -5.16
C ARG A 12 0.82 -21.28 -6.15
N ARG A 13 1.58 -22.33 -5.80
CA ARG A 13 1.68 -23.55 -6.61
C ARG A 13 0.33 -24.25 -6.74
N LEU A 14 -0.38 -24.44 -5.63
CA LEU A 14 -1.71 -25.04 -5.62
C LEU A 14 -2.71 -24.26 -6.50
N CYS A 15 -2.69 -22.91 -6.43
CA CYS A 15 -3.54 -22.08 -7.28
C CYS A 15 -3.20 -22.24 -8.78
N ALA A 16 -1.91 -22.32 -9.12
CA ALA A 16 -1.48 -22.53 -10.51
C ALA A 16 -1.91 -23.92 -11.04
N ASP A 17 -1.69 -24.97 -10.25
CA ASP A 17 -2.05 -26.34 -10.61
C ASP A 17 -3.57 -26.48 -10.78
N ALA A 18 -4.35 -25.96 -9.83
CA ALA A 18 -5.81 -25.99 -9.91
C ALA A 18 -6.34 -25.22 -11.14
N ALA A 19 -5.81 -24.02 -11.40
CA ALA A 19 -6.21 -23.22 -12.55
C ALA A 19 -5.93 -23.90 -13.90
N SER A 20 -4.94 -24.80 -13.96
CA SER A 20 -4.64 -25.58 -15.19
C SER A 20 -5.62 -26.73 -15.45
N ARG A 21 -6.33 -27.20 -14.42
CA ARG A 21 -7.20 -28.40 -14.48
C ARG A 21 -8.70 -28.06 -14.49
N ILE A 22 -9.06 -26.84 -14.08
CA ILE A 22 -10.45 -26.39 -13.97
C ILE A 22 -10.98 -25.91 -15.32
N GLY A 23 -12.11 -26.46 -15.75
CA GLY A 23 -12.82 -26.07 -16.98
C GLY A 23 -13.59 -24.75 -16.89
N ASP A 24 -14.01 -24.35 -15.69
CA ASP A 24 -14.73 -23.09 -15.45
C ASP A 24 -13.81 -21.86 -15.58
N ARG A 25 -14.23 -20.88 -16.39
CA ARG A 25 -13.43 -19.68 -16.64
C ARG A 25 -13.36 -18.75 -15.45
N GLY A 26 -14.47 -18.51 -14.76
CA GLY A 26 -14.53 -17.57 -13.63
C GLY A 26 -13.68 -18.07 -12.46
N LEU A 27 -13.71 -19.37 -12.18
CA LEU A 27 -12.90 -19.98 -11.13
C LEU A 27 -11.39 -19.93 -11.48
N ARG A 28 -11.02 -20.11 -12.76
CA ARG A 28 -9.62 -19.92 -13.20
C ARG A 28 -9.15 -18.48 -13.00
N GLU A 29 -9.98 -17.51 -13.36
CA GLU A 29 -9.67 -16.08 -13.17
C GLU A 29 -9.49 -15.78 -11.68
N ARG A 30 -10.41 -16.27 -10.82
CA ARG A 30 -10.30 -16.08 -9.37
C ARG A 30 -9.04 -16.70 -8.76
N LEU A 31 -8.63 -17.88 -9.22
CA LEU A 31 -7.38 -18.52 -8.76
C LEU A 31 -6.13 -17.75 -9.22
N ARG A 32 -6.16 -17.11 -10.39
CA ARG A 32 -5.07 -16.24 -10.84
C ARG A 32 -4.97 -15.00 -9.96
N GLU A 33 -6.10 -14.35 -9.65
CA GLU A 33 -6.15 -13.21 -8.74
C GLU A 33 -5.58 -13.54 -7.36
N ILE A 34 -6.00 -14.67 -6.76
CA ILE A 34 -5.49 -15.11 -5.45
C ILE A 34 -3.98 -15.37 -5.52
N ARG A 35 -3.51 -16.03 -6.57
CA ARG A 35 -2.07 -16.30 -6.75
C ARG A 35 -1.27 -15.01 -6.89
N GLU A 36 -1.79 -14.02 -7.62
CA GLU A 36 -1.19 -12.71 -7.78
C GLU A 36 -1.13 -11.96 -6.45
N GLN A 37 -2.20 -11.99 -5.67
CA GLN A 37 -2.26 -11.42 -4.31
C GLN A 37 -1.24 -12.07 -3.36
N LEU A 38 -1.11 -13.40 -3.39
CA LEU A 38 -0.12 -14.13 -2.60
C LEU A 38 1.34 -13.84 -3.00
N GLY A 39 1.56 -13.22 -4.16
CA GLY A 39 2.87 -12.76 -4.61
C GLY A 39 3.17 -11.32 -4.22
N GLN A 40 2.20 -10.56 -3.72
CA GLN A 40 2.40 -9.18 -3.28
C GLN A 40 3.07 -9.12 -1.90
N PRO A 41 3.77 -8.01 -1.58
CA PRO A 41 4.28 -7.76 -0.23
C PRO A 41 3.17 -7.84 0.83
N LEU A 42 3.53 -8.20 2.07
CA LEU A 42 2.59 -8.24 3.18
C LEU A 42 2.01 -6.85 3.44
N GLN A 43 0.69 -6.71 3.40
CA GLN A 43 0.05 -5.42 3.72
C GLN A 43 -0.12 -5.27 5.24
N VAL A 44 0.42 -4.18 5.79
CA VAL A 44 0.30 -3.80 7.21
C VAL A 44 -0.46 -2.49 7.29
N ALA A 45 -1.70 -2.54 7.76
CA ALA A 45 -2.51 -1.36 7.98
C ALA A 45 -2.28 -0.79 9.39
N VAL A 46 -2.01 0.52 9.48
CA VAL A 46 -1.87 1.25 10.74
C VAL A 46 -3.16 2.02 10.99
N ALA A 47 -3.89 1.65 12.04
CA ALA A 47 -5.19 2.21 12.41
C ALA A 47 -5.22 2.64 13.88
N GLY A 48 -6.09 3.59 14.23
CA GLY A 48 -6.14 4.21 15.55
C GLY A 48 -6.82 5.58 15.55
N ALA A 49 -7.13 6.08 16.75
CA ALA A 49 -7.85 7.34 16.96
C ALA A 49 -7.14 8.55 16.33
N VAL A 50 -7.88 9.66 16.20
CA VAL A 50 -7.31 10.96 15.79
C VAL A 50 -6.18 11.32 16.75
N SER A 51 -5.02 11.72 16.20
CA SER A 51 -3.79 12.04 16.97
C SER A 51 -3.20 10.88 17.80
N GLY A 52 -3.60 9.62 17.56
CA GLY A 52 -3.06 8.45 18.26
C GLY A 52 -1.65 7.99 17.84
N GLY A 53 -0.84 8.85 17.20
CA GLY A 53 0.54 8.51 16.81
C GLY A 53 0.71 7.58 15.61
N LYS A 54 -0.33 7.38 14.78
CA LYS A 54 -0.26 6.51 13.58
C LYS A 54 0.87 6.91 12.63
N SER A 55 0.96 8.19 12.27
CA SER A 55 2.03 8.70 11.39
C SER A 55 3.42 8.53 12.00
N THR A 56 3.53 8.62 13.33
CA THR A 56 4.80 8.34 14.04
C THR A 56 5.19 6.87 13.90
N LEU A 57 4.25 5.94 14.07
CA LEU A 57 4.51 4.52 13.85
C LEU A 57 4.84 4.21 12.39
N VAL A 58 4.12 4.81 11.43
CA VAL A 58 4.42 4.68 10.00
C VAL A 58 5.86 5.15 9.72
N ASN A 59 6.23 6.35 10.19
CA ASN A 59 7.57 6.88 10.01
C ASN A 59 8.66 6.02 10.68
N ALA A 60 8.36 5.44 11.84
CA ALA A 60 9.25 4.50 12.52
C ALA A 60 9.43 3.19 11.73
N LEU A 61 8.34 2.61 11.19
CA LEU A 61 8.38 1.41 10.35
C LEU A 61 9.16 1.63 9.05
N LEU A 62 9.12 2.85 8.52
CA LEU A 62 9.82 3.23 7.29
C LEU A 62 11.22 3.79 7.52
N GLU A 63 11.61 4.00 8.79
CA GLU A 63 12.82 4.70 9.21
C GLU A 63 13.00 6.05 8.48
N ARG A 64 11.89 6.71 8.15
CA ARG A 64 11.83 7.92 7.33
C ARG A 64 10.67 8.79 7.77
N SER A 65 10.90 10.10 7.84
CA SER A 65 9.85 11.10 8.09
C SER A 65 9.09 11.41 6.79
N VAL A 66 8.26 10.49 6.28
CA VAL A 66 7.50 10.68 5.03
C VAL A 66 6.02 10.97 5.28
N ALA A 67 5.43 10.28 6.26
CA ALA A 67 4.04 10.44 6.63
C ALA A 67 3.86 11.76 7.42
N PRO A 68 2.81 12.54 7.12
CA PRO A 68 2.55 13.79 7.80
C PRO A 68 2.19 13.54 9.27
N ALA A 69 2.90 14.19 10.18
CA ALA A 69 2.66 14.08 11.62
C ALA A 69 1.37 14.80 12.06
N ASP A 70 0.99 15.87 11.37
CA ASP A 70 -0.22 16.64 11.63
C ASP A 70 -1.40 16.17 10.79
N ALA A 71 -2.61 16.38 11.32
CA ALA A 71 -3.88 16.02 10.70
C ALA A 71 -4.26 16.93 9.50
N GLY A 72 -3.37 17.03 8.51
CA GLY A 72 -3.60 17.74 7.25
C GLY A 72 -4.39 16.92 6.22
N GLU A 73 -4.58 17.47 5.02
CA GLU A 73 -5.29 16.83 3.90
C GLU A 73 -4.89 15.36 3.67
N CYS A 74 -3.59 15.07 3.75
CA CYS A 74 -3.03 13.73 3.51
C CYS A 74 -3.45 12.68 4.55
N THR A 75 -3.68 13.06 5.82
CA THR A 75 -4.10 12.12 6.88
C THR A 75 -5.57 11.71 6.80
N ARG A 76 -6.33 12.36 5.92
CA ARG A 76 -7.77 12.09 5.71
C ARG A 76 -8.02 11.10 4.57
N VAL A 77 -6.97 10.66 3.88
CA VAL A 77 -7.03 9.72 2.77
C VAL A 77 -6.18 8.50 3.10
N VAL A 78 -6.64 7.32 2.70
CA VAL A 78 -5.83 6.11 2.79
C VAL A 78 -4.58 6.29 1.94
N THR A 79 -3.40 6.15 2.55
CA THR A 79 -2.11 6.31 1.89
C THR A 79 -1.31 5.00 2.02
N SER A 80 -0.96 4.36 0.92
CA SER A 80 -0.04 3.21 0.92
C SER A 80 1.38 3.63 0.57
N TYR A 81 2.34 3.01 1.25
CA TYR A 81 3.77 3.16 1.00
C TYR A 81 4.27 1.83 0.45
N GLU A 82 4.80 1.86 -0.77
CA GLU A 82 5.16 0.68 -1.56
C GLU A 82 6.62 0.79 -2.04
N TYR A 83 7.26 -0.35 -2.25
CA TYR A 83 8.62 -0.35 -2.80
C TYR A 83 8.59 -0.02 -4.29
N GLY A 84 9.49 0.85 -4.73
CA GLY A 84 9.87 0.98 -6.13
C GLY A 84 11.27 1.58 -6.28
N ASP A 85 11.81 1.46 -7.48
CA ASP A 85 13.17 1.95 -7.75
C ASP A 85 13.21 3.47 -7.93
N GLU A 86 12.08 4.07 -8.31
CA GLU A 86 11.89 5.51 -8.40
C GLU A 86 11.39 6.08 -7.06
N ASP A 87 12.31 6.68 -6.29
CA ASP A 87 11.98 7.22 -4.96
C ASP A 87 11.11 8.48 -5.06
N GLY A 88 10.10 8.54 -4.20
CA GLY A 88 9.28 9.72 -3.97
C GLY A 88 8.25 10.00 -5.04
N GLU A 89 7.89 9.02 -5.88
CA GLU A 89 6.70 9.12 -6.72
C GLU A 89 5.43 9.09 -5.84
N VAL A 90 4.49 9.99 -6.12
CA VAL A 90 3.18 10.04 -5.45
C VAL A 90 2.09 9.90 -6.50
N ALA A 91 1.37 8.78 -6.50
CA ALA A 91 0.23 8.55 -7.35
C ALA A 91 -1.07 8.80 -6.55
N ILE A 92 -1.85 9.78 -7.00
CA ILE A 92 -3.13 10.18 -6.40
C ILE A 92 -4.24 9.59 -7.25
N GLU A 93 -4.88 8.53 -6.75
CA GLU A 93 -5.98 7.86 -7.42
C GLU A 93 -7.29 8.59 -7.07
N LEU A 94 -8.00 9.04 -8.10
CA LEU A 94 -9.27 9.74 -7.95
C LEU A 94 -10.44 8.76 -7.97
N VAL A 95 -11.55 9.17 -7.36
CA VAL A 95 -12.80 8.39 -7.31
C VAL A 95 -13.40 8.09 -8.69
N ASP A 96 -13.02 8.85 -9.71
CA ASP A 96 -13.43 8.65 -11.12
C ASP A 96 -12.47 7.74 -11.91
N GLY A 97 -11.48 7.14 -11.24
CA GLY A 97 -10.50 6.25 -11.84
C GLY A 97 -9.30 6.93 -12.49
N ARG A 98 -9.26 8.27 -12.57
CA ARG A 98 -8.07 8.98 -13.06
C ARG A 98 -6.94 8.95 -12.03
N VAL A 99 -5.71 8.95 -12.51
CA VAL A 99 -4.51 9.03 -11.66
C VAL A 99 -3.78 10.34 -11.93
N ARG A 100 -3.44 11.05 -10.84
CA ARG A 100 -2.58 12.25 -10.88
C ARG A 100 -1.25 11.91 -10.24
N HIS A 101 -0.17 12.16 -10.96
CA HIS A 101 1.17 11.96 -10.45
C HIS A 101 1.71 13.27 -9.90
N SER A 102 2.38 13.15 -8.76
CA SER A 102 3.13 14.20 -8.09
C SER A 102 4.43 13.60 -7.54
N ARG A 103 5.15 14.38 -6.74
CA ARG A 103 6.35 13.93 -6.02
C ARG A 103 6.23 14.29 -4.55
N LEU A 104 7.01 13.62 -3.72
CA LEU A 104 7.36 14.12 -2.41
C LEU A 104 8.03 15.50 -2.53
N ASP A 105 7.95 16.27 -1.46
CA ASP A 105 8.62 17.57 -1.39
C ASP A 105 10.16 17.42 -1.33
N PRO A 106 10.93 18.52 -1.39
CA PRO A 106 12.39 18.46 -1.33
C PRO A 106 12.97 17.82 -0.06
N ASP A 107 12.21 17.79 1.05
CA ASP A 107 12.59 17.14 2.31
C ASP A 107 12.18 15.66 2.34
N GLY A 108 11.59 15.15 1.26
CA GLY A 108 11.15 13.75 1.14
C GLY A 108 9.88 13.45 1.93
N ARG A 109 9.03 14.46 2.15
CA ARG A 109 7.73 14.38 2.85
C ARG A 109 6.57 14.46 1.89
N MET A 110 5.40 14.00 2.34
CA MET A 110 4.16 14.22 1.60
C MET A 110 3.91 15.73 1.39
N PRO A 111 3.58 16.16 0.15
CA PRO A 111 3.31 17.56 -0.11
C PRO A 111 2.09 18.04 0.68
N ALA A 112 2.17 19.26 1.22
CA ALA A 112 1.10 19.84 2.04
C ALA A 112 -0.23 20.03 1.28
N ARG A 113 -0.17 20.11 -0.06
CA ARG A 113 -1.34 20.23 -0.94
C ARG A 113 -1.27 19.17 -2.03
N LEU A 114 -2.37 18.45 -2.22
CA LEU A 114 -2.48 17.40 -3.24
C LEU A 114 -2.74 17.92 -4.66
N GLY A 115 -3.08 19.21 -4.79
CA GLY A 115 -3.47 19.81 -6.07
C GLY A 115 -4.84 19.36 -6.59
N VAL A 116 -5.56 18.58 -5.80
CA VAL A 116 -6.94 18.13 -6.03
C VAL A 116 -7.71 18.19 -4.71
N PRO A 117 -9.04 18.42 -4.73
CA PRO A 117 -9.87 18.32 -3.53
C PRO A 117 -9.79 16.92 -2.91
N VAL A 118 -9.59 16.83 -1.60
CA VAL A 118 -9.45 15.58 -0.84
C VAL A 118 -10.65 14.65 -1.04
N GLU A 119 -11.84 15.21 -1.18
CA GLU A 119 -13.10 14.47 -1.38
C GLU A 119 -13.14 13.72 -2.71
N ARG A 120 -12.27 14.09 -3.66
CA ARG A 120 -12.13 13.40 -4.95
C ARG A 120 -11.05 12.33 -4.94
N VAL A 121 -10.29 12.21 -3.85
CA VAL A 121 -9.19 11.24 -3.76
C VAL A 121 -9.70 9.93 -3.17
N ALA A 122 -9.54 8.84 -3.91
CA ALA A 122 -9.87 7.49 -3.46
C ALA A 122 -8.73 6.89 -2.61
N ARG A 123 -7.48 7.08 -3.04
CA ARG A 123 -6.28 6.57 -2.37
C ARG A 123 -5.04 7.34 -2.86
N ILE A 124 -4.01 7.39 -2.02
CA ILE A 124 -2.66 7.82 -2.41
C ILE A 124 -1.73 6.62 -2.34
N ARG A 125 -0.88 6.44 -3.35
CA ARG A 125 0.24 5.50 -3.34
C ARG A 125 1.55 6.29 -3.38
N VAL A 126 2.46 5.96 -2.48
CA VAL A 126 3.77 6.58 -2.36
C VAL A 126 4.83 5.52 -2.62
N THR A 127 5.59 5.69 -3.70
CA THR A 127 6.69 4.80 -4.05
C THR A 127 7.95 5.26 -3.33
N LEU A 128 8.55 4.38 -2.54
CA LEU A 128 9.79 4.66 -1.83
C LEU A 128 10.83 3.56 -2.10
N ARG A 129 12.09 3.97 -2.23
CA ARG A 129 13.24 3.06 -2.28
C ARG A 129 13.66 2.65 -0.87
N CYS A 130 12.71 2.15 -0.08
CA CYS A 130 12.91 1.71 1.30
C CYS A 130 13.05 0.17 1.36
N PRO A 131 14.15 -0.41 1.86
CA PRO A 131 14.35 -1.86 1.91
C PRO A 131 13.25 -2.63 2.65
N ALA A 132 12.67 -2.05 3.71
CA ALA A 132 11.57 -2.68 4.44
C ALA A 132 10.37 -2.95 3.52
N LEU A 133 10.07 -2.02 2.61
CA LEU A 133 8.93 -2.11 1.70
C LEU A 133 9.07 -3.20 0.63
N ARG A 134 10.24 -3.82 0.46
CA ARG A 134 10.40 -4.99 -0.43
C ARG A 134 9.61 -6.20 0.08
N ARG A 135 9.31 -6.24 1.38
CA ARG A 135 8.63 -7.36 2.04
C ARG A 135 7.25 -6.98 2.58
N LEU A 136 6.97 -5.68 2.71
CA LEU A 136 5.70 -5.19 3.22
C LEU A 136 5.22 -3.95 2.46
N THR A 137 3.92 -3.70 2.52
CA THR A 137 3.30 -2.42 2.16
C THR A 137 2.71 -1.83 3.42
N VAL A 138 3.10 -0.61 3.79
CA VAL A 138 2.48 0.09 4.93
C VAL A 138 1.26 0.84 4.41
N VAL A 139 0.11 0.65 5.04
CA VAL A 139 -1.12 1.39 4.72
C VAL A 139 -1.48 2.26 5.90
N ASP A 140 -1.31 3.57 5.76
CA ASP A 140 -1.82 4.55 6.70
C ASP A 140 -3.30 4.79 6.44
N THR A 141 -4.10 4.66 7.49
CA THR A 141 -5.56 4.77 7.39
C THR A 141 -6.04 6.04 8.08
N PRO A 142 -7.06 6.73 7.51
CA PRO A 142 -7.67 7.87 8.17
C PRO A 142 -8.15 7.49 9.56
N ALA A 143 -8.00 8.42 10.50
CA ALA A 143 -8.50 8.22 11.84
C ALA A 143 -10.04 8.05 11.81
N SER A 144 -10.53 7.01 12.46
CA SER A 144 -11.96 6.85 12.72
C SER A 144 -12.35 7.64 13.97
N THR A 145 -13.25 8.61 13.83
CA THR A 145 -13.95 9.22 14.98
C THR A 145 -15.02 8.23 15.42
N ARG A 146 -14.94 7.71 16.65
CA ARG A 146 -16.08 7.01 17.27
C ARG A 146 -17.05 8.03 17.85
#